data_AF-A0A969M6P1-F1
#
_entry.id   AF-A0A969M6P1-F1
#
_cell.length_a   1.000
_cell.length_b   1.000
_cell.length_c   1.000
_cell.angle_alpha   90.00
_cell.angle_beta   90.00
_cell.angle_gamma   90.00
#
_symmetry.space_group_name_H-M   'P 1'
#
loop_
_entity.id
_entity.type
_entity.pdbx_description
1 polymer ?
#
loop_
_entity_poly.entity_id
_entity_poly.type
_entity_poly.pdbx_seq_one_letter_code
_entity_poly.pdbx_strand_id
1 'polypeptide(L)'
;MIANTPVVVAGRKSTPELTVFFYETRGYQPVWVGSNGLSEKGQALIEALGEVDRDALDPRLYVPSPLPAEGASADDLARAEIEISAGLLRYAHDVSIGIAPPNDSDENWRIADKVVDQTGILMSAATAPDMAAYVDSLAPQDTIYTGLRKALKHYRTLATAGVWQPLEVAVLQPGMTDESVPSLRRSLVLLGDLPEGTDVESTLYDEQVVDGMRRFQRRHGLSADGTFGKNTRAAFNVSPQERVQQIIVNMERRRWMPTDLGAHHIIVNLPDYRLEVIEEETPVLDMRVVVGSRHGRPRYSAT
;
A
#
# COMPACT_ATOMS: atom_id res chain seq x y z
N MET A 1 36.21 9.83 -21.40
CA MET A 1 35.49 10.78 -20.53
C MET A 1 34.01 10.62 -20.82
N ILE A 2 33.34 9.77 -20.05
CA ILE A 2 31.89 9.60 -20.15
C ILE A 2 31.28 10.81 -19.45
N ALA A 3 30.50 11.59 -20.19
CA ALA A 3 29.82 12.75 -19.64
C ALA A 3 28.92 12.31 -18.48
N ASN A 4 29.15 12.89 -17.30
CA ASN A 4 28.39 12.65 -16.07
C ASN A 4 27.02 13.33 -16.18
N THR A 5 26.21 12.88 -17.13
CA THR A 5 24.86 13.39 -17.34
C THR A 5 23.96 12.75 -16.28
N PRO A 6 23.41 13.52 -15.34
CA PRO A 6 22.55 12.95 -14.32
C PRO A 6 21.33 12.29 -14.96
N VAL A 7 21.11 11.02 -14.65
CA VAL A 7 19.86 10.35 -15.00
C VAL A 7 18.77 10.96 -14.13
N VAL A 8 17.99 11.86 -14.74
CA VAL A 8 16.79 12.44 -14.15
C VAL A 8 15.65 11.47 -14.43
N VAL A 9 15.11 10.85 -13.40
CA VAL A 9 13.89 10.05 -13.52
C VAL A 9 12.76 10.81 -12.83
N ALA A 10 11.71 11.16 -13.58
CA ALA A 10 10.51 11.84 -13.08
C ALA A 10 10.76 13.12 -12.25
N GLY A 11 11.80 13.90 -12.60
CA GLY A 11 12.09 15.19 -11.96
C GLY A 11 12.96 15.12 -10.70
N ARG A 12 13.40 13.93 -10.27
CA ARG A 12 14.38 13.77 -9.19
C ARG A 12 15.65 13.09 -9.72
N LYS A 13 16.81 13.65 -9.38
CA LYS A 13 18.12 13.14 -9.79
C LYS A 13 18.38 11.83 -9.03
N SER A 14 18.49 10.70 -9.74
CA SER A 14 19.25 9.58 -9.17
C SER A 14 20.67 10.10 -9.02
N THR A 15 21.26 10.09 -7.84
CA THR A 15 22.65 10.52 -7.64
C THR A 15 23.56 9.56 -8.42
N PRO A 16 24.09 9.96 -9.59
CA PRO A 16 24.84 9.04 -10.46
C PRO A 16 26.06 8.46 -9.75
N GLU A 17 26.57 9.20 -8.75
CA GLU A 17 27.68 8.85 -7.87
C GLU A 17 27.48 7.52 -7.12
N LEU A 18 26.27 7.20 -6.66
CA LEU A 18 26.00 5.98 -5.87
C LEU A 18 25.91 4.72 -6.75
N THR A 19 25.32 4.85 -7.93
CA THR A 19 25.33 3.78 -8.94
C THR A 19 26.75 3.55 -9.46
N VAL A 20 27.54 4.62 -9.64
CA VAL A 20 28.96 4.53 -10.03
C VAL A 20 29.76 3.76 -8.98
N PHE A 21 29.61 4.12 -7.70
CA PHE A 21 30.32 3.41 -6.61
C PHE A 21 29.99 1.91 -6.58
N PHE A 22 28.73 1.54 -6.75
CA PHE A 22 28.32 0.14 -6.85
C PHE A 22 29.08 -0.62 -7.96
N TYR A 23 29.15 -0.08 -9.18
CA TYR A 23 29.87 -0.74 -10.28
C TYR A 23 31.39 -0.69 -10.12
N GLU A 24 31.96 0.37 -9.54
CA GLU A 24 33.39 0.45 -9.23
C GLU A 24 33.83 -0.69 -8.32
N THR A 25 33.08 -0.95 -7.24
CA THR A 25 33.36 -2.07 -6.32
C THR A 25 33.24 -3.45 -6.97
N ARG A 26 32.56 -3.54 -8.12
CA ARG A 26 32.39 -4.77 -8.91
C ARG A 26 33.35 -4.85 -10.10
N GLY A 27 34.29 -3.92 -10.24
CA GLY A 27 35.16 -3.85 -11.42
C GLY A 27 34.37 -3.70 -12.73
N TYR A 28 33.23 -3.01 -12.67
CA TYR A 28 32.29 -2.79 -13.77
C TYR A 28 31.64 -4.06 -14.37
N GLN A 29 31.64 -5.17 -13.63
CA GLN A 29 30.93 -6.37 -14.05
C GLN A 29 29.40 -6.20 -13.84
N PRO A 30 28.58 -6.45 -14.88
CA PRO A 30 27.13 -6.34 -14.77
C PRO A 30 26.53 -7.41 -13.83
N VAL A 31 25.28 -7.18 -13.43
CA VAL A 31 24.45 -8.06 -12.61
C VAL A 31 23.20 -8.45 -13.39
N TRP A 32 22.52 -7.48 -14.00
CA TRP A 32 21.17 -7.63 -14.55
C TRP A 32 21.18 -8.09 -16.00
N VAL A 33 22.28 -7.83 -16.71
CA VAL A 33 22.51 -8.30 -18.08
C VAL A 33 23.66 -9.31 -18.15
N GLY A 34 23.56 -10.22 -19.11
CA GLY A 34 24.62 -11.15 -19.50
C GLY A 34 25.20 -10.78 -20.87
N SER A 35 25.90 -11.72 -21.50
CA SER A 35 26.52 -11.52 -22.81
C SER A 35 25.53 -11.42 -23.98
N ASN A 36 24.26 -11.79 -23.77
CA ASN A 36 23.28 -11.95 -24.84
C ASN A 36 21.87 -11.45 -24.47
N GLY A 37 21.70 -10.65 -23.42
CA GLY A 37 20.38 -10.22 -22.93
C GLY A 37 20.32 -10.07 -21.41
N LEU A 38 19.14 -10.24 -20.82
CA LEU A 38 18.98 -10.31 -19.36
C LEU A 38 19.72 -11.51 -18.78
N SER A 39 20.33 -11.33 -17.61
CA SER A 39 20.81 -12.42 -16.76
C SER A 39 19.64 -13.05 -16.00
N GLU A 40 19.86 -14.21 -15.34
CA GLU A 40 18.86 -14.80 -14.44
C GLU A 40 18.46 -13.83 -13.31
N LYS A 41 19.43 -13.08 -12.77
CA LYS A 41 19.20 -12.03 -11.76
C LYS A 41 18.37 -10.89 -12.30
N GLY A 42 18.66 -10.44 -13.53
CA GLY A 42 17.89 -9.40 -14.21
C GLY A 42 16.45 -9.84 -14.44
N GLN A 43 16.25 -11.04 -14.96
CA GLN A 43 14.92 -11.62 -15.18
C GLN A 43 14.12 -11.68 -13.89
N ALA A 44 14.70 -12.23 -12.82
CA ALA A 44 14.05 -12.33 -11.51
C ALA A 44 13.71 -10.95 -10.91
N LEU A 45 14.56 -9.94 -11.14
CA LEU A 45 14.29 -8.57 -10.68
C LEU A 45 13.16 -7.91 -11.48
N ILE A 46 13.13 -8.09 -12.81
CA ILE A 46 12.05 -7.58 -13.64
C ILE A 46 10.71 -8.21 -13.25
N GLU A 47 10.68 -9.52 -13.01
CA GLU A 47 9.48 -10.23 -12.53
C GLU A 47 9.03 -9.69 -11.16
N ALA A 48 9.95 -9.53 -10.22
CA ALA A 48 9.63 -8.99 -8.89
C ALA A 48 9.12 -7.54 -8.95
N LEU A 49 9.72 -6.69 -9.80
CA LEU A 49 9.26 -5.32 -10.03
C LEU A 49 7.94 -5.25 -10.82
N GLY A 50 7.58 -6.31 -11.56
CA GLY A 50 6.31 -6.42 -12.26
C GLY A 50 5.10 -6.52 -11.31
N GLU A 51 5.31 -7.03 -10.10
CA GLU A 51 4.25 -7.32 -9.11
C GLU A 51 4.09 -6.20 -8.07
N VAL A 52 4.76 -5.05 -8.25
CA VAL A 52 4.72 -3.93 -7.28
C VAL A 52 3.40 -3.17 -7.27
N ASP A 53 2.47 -3.50 -8.16
CA ASP A 53 1.10 -2.98 -8.09
C ASP A 53 0.40 -3.39 -6.79
N ARG A 54 0.82 -4.49 -6.16
CA ARG A 54 0.40 -4.88 -4.80
C ARG A 54 0.70 -3.81 -3.76
N ASP A 55 1.71 -2.98 -4.02
CA ASP A 55 2.08 -1.81 -3.24
C ASP A 55 1.35 -0.55 -3.71
N ALA A 56 0.31 -0.60 -4.53
CA ALA A 56 -0.28 0.59 -5.13
C ALA A 56 0.70 1.46 -5.95
N LEU A 57 1.80 0.88 -6.41
CA LEU A 57 2.78 1.54 -7.28
C LEU A 57 2.60 1.05 -8.73
N ASP A 58 2.85 1.88 -9.72
CA ASP A 58 2.71 1.47 -11.13
C ASP A 58 3.98 0.75 -11.60
N PRO A 59 3.93 -0.57 -11.93
CA PRO A 59 5.12 -1.33 -12.34
C PRO A 59 5.87 -0.71 -13.53
N ARG A 60 5.17 -0.01 -14.43
CA ARG A 60 5.75 0.66 -15.61
C ARG A 60 6.70 1.80 -15.22
N LEU A 61 6.57 2.31 -13.99
CA LEU A 61 7.50 3.28 -13.46
C LEU A 61 8.80 2.62 -13.03
N TYR A 62 8.92 1.31 -12.84
CA TYR A 62 10.13 0.66 -12.28
C TYR A 62 10.77 -0.34 -13.24
N VAL A 63 9.97 -0.97 -14.09
CA VAL A 63 10.44 -1.90 -15.14
C VAL A 63 10.81 -1.12 -16.39
N PRO A 64 12.07 -1.18 -16.87
CA PRO A 64 12.45 -0.53 -18.12
C PRO A 64 11.74 -1.16 -19.31
N SER A 65 11.40 -0.32 -20.29
CA SER A 65 10.76 -0.73 -21.53
C SER A 65 11.36 0.05 -22.70
N PRO A 66 11.92 -0.61 -23.73
CA PRO A 66 11.98 -2.07 -23.91
C PRO A 66 13.06 -2.74 -23.03
N LEU A 67 12.86 -4.02 -22.72
CA LEU A 67 13.91 -4.88 -22.15
C LEU A 67 14.93 -5.26 -23.23
N PRO A 68 16.21 -5.52 -22.87
CA PRO A 68 17.22 -5.90 -23.85
C PRO A 68 16.85 -7.24 -24.50
N ALA A 69 16.73 -7.23 -25.82
CA ALA A 69 16.45 -8.43 -26.60
C ALA A 69 17.67 -9.36 -26.66
N GLU A 70 17.43 -10.60 -27.06
CA GLU A 70 18.52 -11.54 -27.34
C GLU A 70 19.41 -11.00 -28.47
N GLY A 71 20.73 -11.02 -28.28
CA GLY A 71 21.69 -10.44 -29.23
C GLY A 71 21.81 -8.92 -29.20
N ALA A 72 21.30 -8.26 -28.14
CA ALA A 72 21.48 -6.82 -27.95
C ALA A 72 22.96 -6.40 -27.97
N SER A 73 23.22 -5.19 -28.49
CA SER A 73 24.58 -4.66 -28.54
C SER A 73 25.16 -4.44 -27.14
N ALA A 74 26.49 -4.39 -27.00
CA ALA A 74 27.13 -4.10 -25.73
C ALA A 74 26.67 -2.75 -25.13
N ASP A 75 26.44 -1.75 -25.97
CA ASP A 75 25.94 -0.43 -25.54
C ASP A 75 24.49 -0.50 -25.04
N ASP A 76 23.64 -1.33 -25.67
CA ASP A 76 22.26 -1.53 -25.23
C ASP A 76 22.19 -2.32 -23.92
N LEU A 77 23.05 -3.33 -23.76
CA LEU A 77 23.16 -4.09 -22.51
C LEU A 77 23.65 -3.19 -21.37
N ALA A 78 24.66 -2.36 -21.60
CA ALA A 78 25.16 -1.41 -20.61
C ALA A 78 24.08 -0.38 -20.21
N ARG A 79 23.26 0.09 -21.16
CA ARG A 79 22.14 0.98 -20.87
C ARG A 79 21.08 0.28 -20.02
N ALA A 80 20.68 -0.93 -20.39
CA ALA A 80 19.71 -1.72 -19.64
C ALA A 80 20.18 -2.00 -18.20
N GLU A 81 21.46 -2.31 -18.01
CA GLU A 81 22.07 -2.52 -16.69
C GLU A 81 21.84 -1.32 -15.74
N ILE A 82 22.06 -0.10 -16.25
CA ILE A 82 21.85 1.13 -15.48
C ILE A 82 20.36 1.41 -15.27
N GLU A 83 19.52 1.22 -16.29
CA GLU A 83 18.08 1.45 -16.20
C GLU A 83 17.39 0.51 -15.21
N ILE A 84 17.77 -0.78 -15.18
CA ILE A 84 17.27 -1.76 -14.21
C ILE A 84 17.69 -1.39 -12.79
N SER A 85 18.96 -0.99 -12.60
CA SER A 85 19.47 -0.50 -11.30
C SER A 85 18.67 0.72 -10.82
N ALA A 86 18.44 1.68 -11.71
CA ALA A 86 17.66 2.87 -11.40
C ALA A 86 16.18 2.54 -11.10
N GLY A 87 15.61 1.54 -11.77
CA GLY A 87 14.29 0.99 -11.51
C GLY A 87 14.14 0.47 -10.08
N LEU A 88 15.07 -0.40 -9.65
CA LEU A 88 15.11 -0.92 -8.29
C LEU A 88 15.27 0.19 -7.24
N LEU A 89 16.20 1.12 -7.45
CA LEU A 89 16.42 2.22 -6.51
C LEU A 89 15.19 3.13 -6.38
N ARG A 90 14.50 3.40 -7.49
CA ARG A 90 13.27 4.17 -7.50
C ARG A 90 12.14 3.45 -6.78
N TYR A 91 11.99 2.14 -6.98
CA TYR A 91 11.03 1.33 -6.21
C TYR A 91 11.36 1.37 -4.72
N ALA A 92 12.61 1.10 -4.35
CA ALA A 92 13.05 1.08 -2.96
C ALA A 92 12.79 2.42 -2.26
N HIS A 93 13.05 3.53 -2.96
CA HIS A 93 12.68 4.86 -2.49
C HIS A 93 11.17 4.97 -2.27
N ASP A 94 10.38 4.81 -3.35
CA ASP A 94 8.94 5.06 -3.32
C ASP A 94 8.20 4.18 -2.34
N VAL A 95 8.61 2.91 -2.18
CA VAL A 95 7.96 1.98 -1.26
C VAL A 95 8.36 2.20 0.20
N SER A 96 9.59 2.67 0.46
CA SER A 96 10.11 2.84 1.83
C SER A 96 9.72 4.19 2.44
N ILE A 97 9.70 5.25 1.63
CA ILE A 97 9.56 6.62 2.11
C ILE A 97 8.43 7.40 1.42
N GLY A 98 7.77 6.81 0.42
CA GLY A 98 6.67 7.42 -0.33
C GLY A 98 7.12 8.09 -1.63
N ILE A 99 6.16 8.28 -2.53
CA ILE A 99 6.31 9.01 -3.80
C ILE A 99 6.37 10.52 -3.52
N ALA A 100 5.46 10.99 -2.65
CA ALA A 100 5.32 12.40 -2.31
C ALA A 100 5.82 12.65 -0.88
N PRO A 101 6.69 13.66 -0.65
CA PRO A 101 7.10 14.00 0.69
C PRO A 101 5.90 14.48 1.50
N PRO A 102 5.78 14.07 2.78
CA PRO A 102 4.61 14.37 3.61
C PRO A 102 4.36 15.88 3.74
N ASN A 103 5.44 16.66 3.86
CA ASN A 103 5.38 18.10 4.14
C ASN A 103 4.94 18.95 2.94
N ASP A 104 5.10 18.46 1.70
CA ASP A 104 4.56 19.12 0.50
C ASP A 104 3.04 18.92 0.38
N SER A 105 2.51 17.89 1.06
CA SER A 105 1.09 17.51 0.97
C SER A 105 0.21 18.11 2.08
N ASP A 106 0.77 18.34 3.27
CA ASP A 106 0.08 18.97 4.41
C ASP A 106 1.13 19.44 5.45
N GLU A 107 1.21 20.76 5.66
CA GLU A 107 2.17 21.41 6.59
C GLU A 107 2.06 20.93 8.05
N ASN A 108 0.99 20.21 8.40
CA ASN A 108 0.77 19.66 9.73
C ASN A 108 1.42 18.28 9.95
N TRP A 109 2.13 17.72 8.97
CA TRP A 109 2.92 16.52 9.18
C TRP A 109 4.32 16.89 9.68
N ARG A 110 4.73 16.27 10.79
CA ARG A 110 6.09 16.39 11.34
C ARG A 110 6.70 14.99 11.44
N ILE A 111 7.17 14.50 10.31
CA ILE A 111 7.84 13.20 10.16
C ILE A 111 9.32 13.44 9.85
N ALA A 112 10.22 12.72 10.51
CA ALA A 112 11.64 12.75 10.21
C ALA A 112 11.92 12.17 8.81
N ASP A 113 12.83 12.81 8.07
CA ASP A 113 13.24 12.33 6.76
C ASP A 113 13.89 10.94 6.88
N LYS A 114 13.40 10.01 6.07
CA LYS A 114 14.00 8.68 5.94
C LYS A 114 15.06 8.71 4.85
N VAL A 115 16.23 8.14 5.15
CA VAL A 115 17.30 7.97 4.17
C VAL A 115 17.32 6.53 3.68
N VAL A 116 17.35 6.35 2.36
CA VAL A 116 17.39 5.04 1.71
C VAL A 116 18.83 4.73 1.32
N ASP A 117 19.39 3.65 1.87
CA ASP A 117 20.75 3.18 1.54
C ASP A 117 20.78 2.54 0.15
N GLN A 118 20.94 3.39 -0.87
CA GLN A 118 20.94 2.98 -2.27
C GLN A 118 22.05 1.95 -2.59
N THR A 119 23.24 2.13 -2.01
CA THR A 119 24.37 1.22 -2.25
C THR A 119 24.09 -0.14 -1.59
N GLY A 120 23.65 -0.14 -0.33
CA GLY A 120 23.24 -1.37 0.35
C GLY A 120 22.14 -2.12 -0.39
N ILE A 121 21.19 -1.39 -1.01
CA ILE A 121 20.12 -1.98 -1.81
C ILE A 121 20.66 -2.71 -3.05
N LEU A 122 21.52 -2.07 -3.83
CA LEU A 122 22.09 -2.70 -5.03
C LEU A 122 22.99 -3.89 -4.66
N MET A 123 23.80 -3.76 -3.62
CA MET A 123 24.67 -4.82 -3.12
C MET A 123 23.87 -6.04 -2.66
N SER A 124 22.81 -5.83 -1.87
CA SER A 124 21.98 -6.92 -1.36
C SER A 124 21.20 -7.61 -2.49
N ALA A 125 20.67 -6.85 -3.44
CA ALA A 125 19.98 -7.39 -4.62
C ALA A 125 20.91 -8.27 -5.47
N ALA A 126 22.15 -7.81 -5.71
CA ALA A 126 23.13 -8.55 -6.49
C ALA A 126 23.42 -9.94 -5.89
N THR A 127 23.34 -10.08 -4.57
CA THR A 127 23.59 -11.35 -3.84
C THR A 127 22.32 -12.09 -3.40
N ALA A 128 21.13 -11.51 -3.55
CA ALA A 128 19.86 -12.06 -3.04
C ALA A 128 19.54 -13.47 -3.61
N PRO A 129 19.43 -14.53 -2.79
CA PRO A 129 19.10 -15.86 -3.30
C PRO A 129 17.66 -15.94 -3.85
N ASP A 130 16.76 -15.14 -3.27
CA ASP A 130 15.39 -14.97 -3.72
C ASP A 130 15.14 -13.47 -3.96
N MET A 131 15.04 -13.08 -5.23
CA MET A 131 14.83 -11.69 -5.61
C MET A 131 13.43 -11.20 -5.25
N ALA A 132 12.41 -12.07 -5.34
CA ALA A 132 11.04 -11.70 -5.04
C ALA A 132 10.87 -11.41 -3.54
N ALA A 133 11.45 -12.25 -2.67
CA ALA A 133 11.47 -12.02 -1.23
C ALA A 133 12.29 -10.77 -0.87
N TYR A 134 13.42 -10.54 -1.53
CA TYR A 134 14.23 -9.35 -1.30
C TYR A 134 13.48 -8.06 -1.67
N VAL A 135 12.88 -7.99 -2.87
CA VAL A 135 12.07 -6.83 -3.29
C VAL A 135 10.89 -6.63 -2.34
N ASP A 136 10.23 -7.71 -1.90
CA ASP A 136 9.13 -7.62 -0.94
C ASP A 136 9.56 -7.04 0.42
N SER A 137 10.78 -7.36 0.88
CA SER A 137 11.33 -6.90 2.16
C SER A 137 11.58 -5.39 2.22
N LEU A 138 11.66 -4.71 1.07
CA LEU A 138 11.86 -3.26 0.99
C LEU A 138 10.61 -2.48 1.42
N ALA A 139 9.41 -3.09 1.32
CA ALA A 139 8.17 -2.47 1.74
C ALA A 139 8.02 -2.50 3.27
N PRO A 140 7.15 -1.65 3.87
CA PRO A 140 6.80 -1.77 5.28
C PRO A 140 6.27 -3.17 5.62
N GLN A 141 6.87 -3.81 6.62
CA GLN A 141 6.57 -5.20 6.99
C GLN A 141 5.53 -5.34 8.11
N ASP A 142 4.96 -4.22 8.56
CA ASP A 142 4.01 -4.24 9.66
C ASP A 142 2.63 -4.80 9.26
N THR A 143 1.86 -5.19 10.27
CA THR A 143 0.54 -5.80 10.11
C THR A 143 -0.45 -4.87 9.42
N ILE A 144 -0.33 -3.54 9.61
CA ILE A 144 -1.20 -2.55 8.97
C ILE A 144 -0.93 -2.53 7.47
N TYR A 145 0.34 -2.40 7.05
CA TYR A 145 0.69 -2.39 5.62
C TYR A 145 0.33 -3.70 4.91
N THR A 146 0.56 -4.84 5.57
CA THR A 146 0.11 -6.16 5.07
C THR A 146 -1.42 -6.23 4.94
N GLY A 147 -2.16 -5.67 5.90
CA GLY A 147 -3.61 -5.56 5.85
C GLY A 147 -4.10 -4.68 4.68
N LEU A 148 -3.41 -3.55 4.44
CA LEU A 148 -3.71 -2.66 3.32
C LEU A 148 -3.48 -3.33 1.96
N ARG A 149 -2.39 -4.11 1.79
CA ARG A 149 -2.16 -4.89 0.56
C ARG A 149 -3.30 -5.87 0.29
N LYS A 150 -3.75 -6.61 1.32
CA LYS A 150 -4.88 -7.54 1.20
C LYS A 150 -6.17 -6.81 0.83
N ALA A 151 -6.45 -5.69 1.49
CA ALA A 151 -7.62 -4.87 1.21
C ALA A 151 -7.58 -4.30 -0.22
N LEU A 152 -6.43 -3.80 -0.67
CA LEU A 152 -6.24 -3.26 -2.02
C LEU A 152 -6.56 -4.32 -3.07
N LYS A 153 -6.00 -5.53 -2.93
CA LYS A 153 -6.27 -6.66 -3.83
C LYS A 153 -7.77 -6.95 -3.90
N HIS A 154 -8.41 -7.11 -2.74
CA HIS A 154 -9.84 -7.40 -2.67
C HIS A 154 -10.69 -6.31 -3.34
N TYR A 155 -10.49 -5.04 -3.00
CA TYR A 155 -11.29 -3.94 -3.54
C TYR A 155 -11.00 -3.66 -5.03
N ARG A 156 -9.79 -3.93 -5.53
CA ARG A 156 -9.51 -3.90 -6.98
C ARG A 156 -10.30 -4.98 -7.70
N THR A 157 -10.33 -6.22 -7.19
CA THR A 157 -11.15 -7.29 -7.76
C THR A 157 -12.62 -6.90 -7.82
N LEU A 158 -13.17 -6.32 -6.74
CA LEU A 158 -14.54 -5.83 -6.71
C LEU A 158 -14.79 -4.70 -7.72
N ALA A 159 -13.85 -3.74 -7.80
CA ALA A 159 -13.93 -2.61 -8.71
C ALA A 159 -13.93 -3.04 -10.19
N THR A 160 -13.10 -4.02 -10.54
CA THR A 160 -13.04 -4.58 -11.90
C THR A 160 -14.27 -5.42 -12.24
N ALA A 161 -14.81 -6.15 -11.28
CA ALA A 161 -16.01 -6.97 -11.51
C ALA A 161 -17.26 -6.12 -11.81
N GLY A 162 -17.37 -4.91 -11.26
CA GLY A 162 -18.47 -3.99 -11.55
C GLY A 162 -19.85 -4.47 -11.04
N VAL A 163 -19.88 -5.47 -10.16
CA VAL A 163 -21.11 -6.10 -9.64
C VAL A 163 -21.69 -5.38 -8.42
N TRP A 164 -20.92 -4.50 -7.78
CA TRP A 164 -21.37 -3.73 -6.62
C TRP A 164 -22.38 -2.65 -7.03
N GLN A 165 -23.42 -2.46 -6.23
CA GLN A 165 -24.45 -1.44 -6.43
C GLN A 165 -24.72 -0.70 -5.11
N PRO A 166 -24.93 0.63 -5.15
CA PRO A 166 -25.36 1.38 -3.97
C PRO A 166 -26.77 0.95 -3.55
N LEU A 167 -27.05 1.06 -2.25
CA LEU A 167 -28.35 0.73 -1.69
C LEU A 167 -29.03 1.99 -1.10
N GLU A 168 -30.05 2.48 -1.79
CA GLU A 168 -30.81 3.68 -1.41
C GLU A 168 -32.21 3.30 -0.92
N VAL A 169 -32.29 2.86 0.33
CA VAL A 169 -33.54 2.37 0.96
C VAL A 169 -33.84 3.16 2.23
N ALA A 170 -34.98 2.94 2.88
CA ALA A 170 -35.23 3.50 4.20
C ALA A 170 -34.32 2.86 5.27
N VAL A 171 -34.55 3.13 6.55
CA VAL A 171 -33.83 2.42 7.62
C VAL A 171 -34.32 0.98 7.66
N LEU A 172 -33.40 0.00 7.66
CA LEU A 172 -33.72 -1.41 7.89
C LEU A 172 -33.26 -1.81 9.29
N GLN A 173 -34.16 -2.43 10.04
CA GLN A 173 -33.94 -2.88 11.42
C GLN A 173 -34.09 -4.41 11.54
N PRO A 174 -33.50 -5.02 12.57
CA PRO A 174 -33.71 -6.43 12.86
C PRO A 174 -35.19 -6.83 12.87
N GLY A 175 -35.53 -7.93 12.18
CA GLY A 175 -36.89 -8.46 12.10
C GLY A 175 -37.79 -7.82 11.04
N MET A 176 -37.34 -6.78 10.32
CA MET A 176 -38.11 -6.21 9.21
C MET A 176 -38.06 -7.11 7.97
N THR A 177 -39.12 -7.08 7.17
CA THR A 177 -39.14 -7.66 5.81
C THR A 177 -39.16 -6.54 4.79
N ASP A 178 -38.25 -6.56 3.82
CA ASP A 178 -38.14 -5.53 2.79
C ASP A 178 -37.51 -6.10 1.50
N GLU A 179 -37.99 -5.65 0.34
CA GLU A 179 -37.53 -6.08 -1.00
C GLU A 179 -36.06 -5.73 -1.28
N SER A 180 -35.46 -4.86 -0.49
CA SER A 180 -34.05 -4.49 -0.59
C SER A 180 -33.10 -5.39 0.18
N VAL A 181 -33.61 -6.21 1.11
CA VAL A 181 -32.78 -7.12 1.92
C VAL A 181 -31.99 -8.10 1.05
N PRO A 182 -32.52 -8.67 -0.05
CA PRO A 182 -31.73 -9.50 -0.95
C PRO A 182 -30.49 -8.79 -1.53
N SER A 183 -30.64 -7.52 -1.93
CA SER A 183 -29.53 -6.70 -2.42
C SER A 183 -28.52 -6.37 -1.33
N LEU A 184 -28.99 -6.14 -0.09
CA LEU A 184 -28.12 -5.98 1.07
C LEU A 184 -27.31 -7.25 1.35
N ARG A 185 -27.95 -8.43 1.35
CA ARG A 185 -27.31 -9.74 1.56
C ARG A 185 -26.21 -10.00 0.53
N ARG A 186 -26.53 -9.86 -0.76
CA ARG A 186 -25.55 -10.01 -1.86
C ARG A 186 -24.33 -9.11 -1.65
N SER A 187 -24.57 -7.86 -1.25
CA SER A 187 -23.50 -6.90 -1.02
C SER A 187 -22.68 -7.21 0.23
N LEU A 188 -23.29 -7.66 1.32
CA LEU A 188 -22.55 -8.08 2.52
C LEU A 188 -21.71 -9.33 2.25
N VAL A 189 -22.19 -10.28 1.44
CA VAL A 189 -21.37 -11.42 0.98
C VAL A 189 -20.20 -10.91 0.14
N LEU A 190 -20.48 -10.04 -0.84
CA LEU A 190 -19.48 -9.45 -1.72
C LEU A 190 -18.38 -8.70 -0.95
N LEU A 191 -18.76 -8.00 0.12
CA LEU A 191 -17.86 -7.22 0.99
C LEU A 191 -17.19 -8.08 2.08
N GLY A 192 -17.49 -9.38 2.16
CA GLY A 192 -16.93 -10.31 3.14
C GLY A 192 -17.51 -10.21 4.55
N ASP A 193 -18.62 -9.50 4.72
CA ASP A 193 -19.33 -9.35 5.99
C ASP A 193 -20.33 -10.50 6.23
N LEU A 194 -20.71 -11.23 5.18
CA LEU A 194 -21.45 -12.50 5.25
C LEU A 194 -20.66 -13.64 4.57
N PRO A 195 -20.80 -14.90 5.03
CA PRO A 195 -20.16 -16.05 4.40
C PRO A 195 -20.62 -16.27 2.95
N GLU A 196 -19.72 -16.76 2.11
CA GLU A 196 -20.08 -17.32 0.80
C GLU A 196 -21.09 -18.47 0.97
N GLY A 197 -22.08 -18.55 0.08
CA GLY A 197 -23.16 -19.54 0.15
C GLY A 197 -24.33 -19.17 1.09
N THR A 198 -24.30 -18.00 1.72
CA THR A 198 -25.47 -17.44 2.43
C THR A 198 -26.67 -17.33 1.48
N ASP A 199 -27.88 -17.65 1.95
CA ASP A 199 -29.10 -17.36 1.20
C ASP A 199 -29.27 -15.86 1.05
N VAL A 200 -29.26 -15.40 -0.20
CA VAL A 200 -29.35 -14.00 -0.57
C VAL A 200 -30.72 -13.59 -1.08
N GLU A 201 -31.69 -14.50 -1.19
CA GLU A 201 -33.02 -14.20 -1.76
C GLU A 201 -34.07 -13.88 -0.68
N SER A 202 -33.79 -14.24 0.58
CA SER A 202 -34.67 -13.91 1.70
C SER A 202 -34.83 -12.39 1.89
N THR A 203 -36.08 -11.94 1.98
CA THR A 203 -36.46 -10.55 2.25
C THR A 203 -36.48 -10.20 3.74
N LEU A 204 -36.26 -11.17 4.63
CA LEU A 204 -36.23 -10.96 6.07
C LEU A 204 -34.86 -10.47 6.54
N TYR A 205 -34.83 -9.38 7.30
CA TYR A 205 -33.66 -8.90 8.03
C TYR A 205 -33.45 -9.75 9.29
N ASP A 206 -32.95 -10.96 9.11
CA ASP A 206 -32.73 -11.95 10.17
C ASP A 206 -31.40 -11.73 10.92
N GLU A 207 -31.16 -12.54 11.96
CA GLU A 207 -29.96 -12.42 12.79
C GLU A 207 -28.66 -12.61 12.01
N GLN A 208 -28.68 -13.36 10.89
CA GLN A 208 -27.51 -13.52 10.05
C GLN A 208 -27.14 -12.19 9.39
N VAL A 209 -28.12 -11.48 8.82
CA VAL A 209 -27.92 -10.13 8.26
C VAL A 209 -27.51 -9.14 9.34
N VAL A 210 -28.12 -9.21 10.52
CA VAL A 210 -27.75 -8.37 11.68
C VAL A 210 -26.27 -8.57 12.04
N ASP A 211 -25.81 -9.81 12.12
CA ASP A 211 -24.41 -10.10 12.46
C ASP A 211 -23.43 -9.63 11.38
N GLY A 212 -23.77 -9.83 10.11
CA GLY A 212 -23.00 -9.26 9.00
C GLY A 212 -22.96 -7.74 9.05
N MET A 213 -24.09 -7.10 9.35
CA MET A 213 -24.17 -5.65 9.51
C MET A 213 -23.32 -5.15 10.69
N ARG A 214 -23.33 -5.87 11.82
CA ARG A 214 -22.47 -5.53 12.97
C ARG A 214 -20.98 -5.66 12.62
N ARG A 215 -20.58 -6.65 11.81
CA ARG A 215 -19.19 -6.78 11.30
C ARG A 215 -18.83 -5.58 10.42
N PHE A 216 -19.71 -5.24 9.48
CA PHE A 216 -19.56 -4.06 8.61
C PHE A 216 -19.41 -2.79 9.45
N GLN A 217 -20.32 -2.55 10.39
CA GLN A 217 -20.29 -1.35 11.23
C GLN A 217 -19.00 -1.25 12.05
N ARG A 218 -18.57 -2.35 12.70
CA ARG A 218 -17.32 -2.37 13.49
C ARG A 218 -16.10 -2.01 12.64
N ARG A 219 -15.94 -2.63 11.46
CA ARG A 219 -14.77 -2.36 10.61
C ARG A 219 -14.77 -0.96 9.99
N HIS A 220 -15.91 -0.26 9.99
CA HIS A 220 -16.04 1.13 9.57
C HIS A 220 -16.06 2.13 10.73
N GLY A 221 -15.79 1.70 11.98
CA GLY A 221 -15.79 2.58 13.16
C GLY A 221 -17.19 3.12 13.52
N LEU A 222 -18.25 2.41 13.13
CA LEU A 222 -19.63 2.77 13.43
C LEU A 222 -20.15 2.02 14.66
N SER A 223 -21.22 2.55 15.28
CA SER A 223 -21.97 1.82 16.30
C SER A 223 -22.49 0.49 15.73
N ALA A 224 -22.13 -0.62 16.36
CA ALA A 224 -22.46 -1.96 15.90
C ALA A 224 -23.86 -2.41 16.37
N ASP A 225 -24.88 -1.64 16.06
CA ASP A 225 -26.27 -1.89 16.44
C ASP A 225 -27.00 -2.86 15.49
N GLY A 226 -26.38 -3.21 14.36
CA GLY A 226 -26.95 -4.08 13.33
C GLY A 226 -28.06 -3.43 12.51
N THR A 227 -28.25 -2.12 12.61
CA THR A 227 -29.26 -1.36 11.85
C THR A 227 -28.66 -0.73 10.60
N PHE A 228 -29.32 -0.88 9.44
CA PHE A 228 -28.95 -0.16 8.22
C PHE A 228 -29.49 1.27 8.25
N GLY A 229 -28.87 2.11 9.09
CA GLY A 229 -29.23 3.51 9.28
C GLY A 229 -28.49 4.48 8.34
N LYS A 230 -28.69 5.79 8.54
CA LYS A 230 -28.07 6.86 7.72
C LYS A 230 -26.54 6.75 7.64
N ASN A 231 -25.85 6.58 8.77
CA ASN A 231 -24.39 6.53 8.81
C ASN A 231 -23.85 5.26 8.16
N THR A 232 -24.51 4.13 8.42
CA THR A 232 -24.20 2.84 7.80
C THR A 232 -24.36 2.91 6.29
N ARG A 233 -25.46 3.48 5.80
CA ARG A 233 -25.70 3.68 4.36
C ARG A 233 -24.63 4.56 3.72
N ALA A 234 -24.25 5.66 4.37
CA ALA A 234 -23.19 6.52 3.86
C ALA A 234 -21.85 5.78 3.74
N ALA A 235 -21.48 4.95 4.71
CA ALA A 235 -20.27 4.14 4.65
C ALA A 235 -20.37 2.99 3.62
N PHE A 236 -21.57 2.41 3.48
CA PHE A 236 -21.85 1.30 2.58
C PHE A 236 -21.85 1.73 1.12
N ASN A 237 -22.37 2.93 0.83
CA ASN A 237 -22.46 3.48 -0.53
C ASN A 237 -21.15 4.12 -1.04
N VAL A 238 -20.04 3.97 -0.30
CA VAL A 238 -18.70 4.25 -0.85
C VAL A 238 -18.32 3.11 -1.80
N SER A 239 -18.16 3.45 -3.08
CA SER A 239 -17.88 2.47 -4.12
C SER A 239 -16.54 1.75 -3.91
N PRO A 240 -16.37 0.53 -4.46
CA PRO A 240 -15.07 -0.15 -4.47
C PRO A 240 -13.95 0.70 -5.07
N GLN A 241 -14.23 1.48 -6.12
CA GLN A 241 -13.26 2.38 -6.76
C GLN A 241 -12.79 3.49 -5.81
N GLU A 242 -13.73 4.15 -5.12
CA GLU A 242 -13.38 5.14 -4.10
C GLU A 242 -12.62 4.51 -2.94
N ARG A 243 -12.96 3.26 -2.57
CA ARG A 243 -12.26 2.53 -1.52
C ARG A 243 -10.83 2.18 -1.91
N VAL A 244 -10.60 1.78 -3.16
CA VAL A 244 -9.25 1.60 -3.71
C VAL A 244 -8.45 2.89 -3.53
N GLN A 245 -9.00 4.04 -3.91
CA GLN A 245 -8.28 5.32 -3.76
C GLN A 245 -7.96 5.65 -2.29
N GLN A 246 -8.90 5.39 -1.36
CA GLN A 246 -8.65 5.58 0.08
C GLN A 246 -7.53 4.66 0.59
N ILE A 247 -7.50 3.40 0.15
CA ILE A 247 -6.47 2.44 0.53
C ILE A 247 -5.10 2.89 0.01
N ILE A 248 -5.01 3.31 -1.25
CA ILE A 248 -3.76 3.82 -1.86
C ILE A 248 -3.21 5.00 -1.04
N VAL A 249 -4.06 5.96 -0.66
CA VAL A 249 -3.66 7.10 0.17
C VAL A 249 -3.18 6.66 1.55
N ASN A 250 -3.84 5.67 2.17
CA ASN A 250 -3.41 5.15 3.47
C ASN A 250 -2.10 4.35 3.39
N MET A 251 -1.86 3.63 2.29
CA MET A 251 -0.57 2.97 2.04
C MET A 251 0.54 4.02 1.95
N GLU A 252 0.33 5.10 1.19
CA GLU A 252 1.29 6.20 1.09
C GLU A 252 1.60 6.83 2.46
N ARG A 253 0.56 7.12 3.26
CA ARG A 253 0.75 7.62 4.62
C ARG A 253 1.55 6.68 5.51
N ARG A 254 1.35 5.36 5.37
CA ARG A 254 2.08 4.37 6.16
C ARG A 254 3.56 4.35 5.81
N ARG A 255 3.93 4.63 4.56
CA ARG A 255 5.34 4.77 4.12
C ARG A 255 6.03 5.96 4.74
N TRP A 256 5.29 7.05 4.97
CA TRP A 256 5.87 8.21 5.65
C TRP A 256 6.20 7.89 7.11
N MET A 257 5.34 7.14 7.81
CA MET A 257 5.52 6.83 9.23
C MET A 257 6.85 6.10 9.50
N PRO A 258 7.54 6.37 10.63
CA PRO A 258 8.71 5.62 11.05
C PRO A 258 8.47 4.10 11.03
N THR A 259 9.53 3.38 10.65
CA THR A 259 9.57 1.91 10.68
C THR A 259 9.70 1.38 12.10
N ASP A 260 10.42 2.11 12.95
CA ASP A 260 10.53 1.87 14.39
C ASP A 260 10.00 3.10 15.13
N LEU A 261 9.02 2.89 16.02
CA LEU A 261 8.47 3.93 16.89
C LEU A 261 9.22 4.00 18.24
N GLY A 262 10.17 3.11 18.46
CA GLY A 262 10.88 2.92 19.71
C GLY A 262 10.11 2.03 20.69
N ALA A 263 10.83 1.51 21.69
CA ALA A 263 10.25 0.66 22.74
C ALA A 263 9.16 1.37 23.56
N HIS A 264 9.15 2.70 23.61
CA HIS A 264 8.16 3.51 24.30
C HIS A 264 7.56 4.52 23.34
N HIS A 265 6.28 4.38 23.01
CA HIS A 265 5.61 5.31 22.10
C HIS A 265 4.11 5.43 22.37
N ILE A 266 3.52 6.51 21.85
CA ILE A 266 2.09 6.80 21.97
C ILE A 266 1.48 6.81 20.58
N ILE A 267 0.46 6.00 20.37
CA ILE A 267 -0.33 5.97 19.13
C ILE A 267 -1.64 6.69 19.40
N VAL A 268 -1.95 7.73 18.60
CA VAL A 268 -3.25 8.41 18.65
C VAL A 268 -3.98 8.18 17.34
N ASN A 269 -5.01 7.33 17.38
CA ASN A 269 -5.89 7.10 16.26
C ASN A 269 -6.99 8.17 16.26
N LEU A 270 -6.76 9.26 15.51
CA LEU A 270 -7.70 10.37 15.41
C LEU A 270 -9.09 9.96 14.87
N PRO A 271 -9.20 9.12 13.81
CA PRO A 271 -10.50 8.59 13.38
C PRO A 271 -11.26 7.81 14.46
N ASP A 272 -10.55 7.03 15.28
CA ASP A 272 -11.13 6.15 16.31
C ASP A 272 -11.22 6.81 17.70
N TYR A 273 -10.77 8.07 17.83
CA TYR A 273 -10.72 8.81 19.10
C TYR A 273 -10.04 8.01 20.21
N ARG A 274 -8.95 7.31 19.89
CA ARG A 274 -8.26 6.40 20.82
C ARG A 274 -6.78 6.74 20.94
N LEU A 275 -6.25 6.58 22.15
CA LEU A 275 -4.84 6.69 22.46
C LEU A 275 -4.38 5.39 23.11
N GLU A 276 -3.26 4.87 22.62
CA GLU A 276 -2.55 3.73 23.18
C GLU A 276 -1.13 4.16 23.57
N VAL A 277 -0.67 3.75 24.75
CA VAL A 277 0.74 3.86 25.15
C VAL A 277 1.33 2.46 25.08
N ILE A 278 2.40 2.31 24.32
CA ILE A 278 3.11 1.05 24.10
C ILE A 278 4.44 1.10 24.86
N GLU A 279 4.71 0.06 25.64
CA GLU A 279 6.02 -0.22 26.27
C GLU A 279 6.44 -1.64 25.91
N GLU A 280 7.63 -1.80 25.33
CA GLU A 280 8.19 -3.10 24.89
C GLU A 280 7.17 -3.93 24.08
N GLU A 281 6.55 -3.29 23.07
CA GLU A 281 5.49 -3.86 22.21
C GLU A 281 4.15 -4.16 22.90
N THR A 282 4.03 -3.90 24.20
CA THR A 282 2.80 -4.17 24.96
C THR A 282 2.02 -2.87 25.20
N PRO A 283 0.71 -2.82 24.88
CA PRO A 283 -0.12 -1.69 25.27
C PRO A 283 -0.29 -1.67 26.80
N VAL A 284 0.30 -0.66 27.44
CA VAL A 284 0.22 -0.45 28.90
C VAL A 284 -0.89 0.53 29.29
N LEU A 285 -1.37 1.32 28.34
CA LEU A 285 -2.52 2.21 28.53
C LEU A 285 -3.35 2.27 27.26
N ASP A 286 -4.67 2.25 27.44
CA ASP A 286 -5.66 2.40 26.38
C ASP A 286 -6.78 3.31 26.87
N MET A 287 -7.03 4.39 26.14
CA MET A 287 -8.12 5.30 26.49
C MET A 287 -8.74 6.01 25.28
N ARG A 288 -10.01 6.39 25.46
CA ARG A 288 -10.67 7.32 24.54
C ARG A 288 -10.13 8.74 24.76
N VAL A 289 -9.86 9.44 23.67
CA VAL A 289 -9.41 10.83 23.67
C VAL A 289 -10.41 11.73 22.96
N VAL A 290 -10.65 12.90 23.54
CA VAL A 290 -11.42 13.95 22.88
C VAL A 290 -10.46 14.84 22.12
N VAL A 291 -10.53 14.82 20.80
CA VAL A 291 -9.78 15.75 19.95
C VAL A 291 -10.66 16.95 19.63
N GLY A 292 -10.28 18.13 20.11
CA GLY A 292 -10.99 19.40 19.81
C GLY A 292 -10.99 19.82 18.33
N SER A 293 -11.56 20.98 18.03
CA SER A 293 -11.89 21.43 16.67
C SER A 293 -10.69 21.60 15.71
N ARG A 294 -10.99 21.54 14.40
CA ARG A 294 -10.09 21.27 13.23
C ARG A 294 -8.94 22.26 12.93
N HIS A 295 -8.73 23.35 13.65
CA HIS A 295 -7.71 24.34 13.27
C HIS A 295 -6.34 24.06 13.92
N GLY A 296 -5.32 23.79 13.09
CA GLY A 296 -3.88 23.87 13.46
C GLY A 296 -3.25 22.67 14.16
N ARG A 297 -3.81 21.47 14.05
CA ARG A 297 -3.28 20.27 14.73
C ARG A 297 -2.25 19.53 13.88
N PRO A 298 -1.08 19.17 14.43
CA PRO A 298 -0.23 18.16 13.80
C PRO A 298 -1.04 16.87 13.64
N ARG A 299 -1.15 16.33 12.42
CA ARG A 299 -1.86 15.06 12.19
C ARG A 299 -1.03 13.86 12.61
N TYR A 300 0.29 14.04 12.62
CA TYR A 300 1.27 13.09 13.13
C TYR A 300 2.54 13.86 13.55
N SER A 301 3.12 13.46 14.68
CA SER A 301 4.40 13.98 15.19
C SER A 301 5.19 12.81 15.75
N ALA A 302 6.38 12.58 15.21
CA ALA A 302 7.40 11.73 15.83
C ALA A 302 8.63 12.60 16.06
N THR A 303 9.08 12.67 17.31
CA THR A 303 10.29 13.39 17.75
C THR A 303 11.30 12.39 18.25
#